data_AF-A0AA48KMJ6-F1
#
_entry.id   AF-A0AA48KMJ6-F1
#
_cell.length_a   1.000
_cell.length_b   1.000
_cell.length_c   1.000
_cell.angle_alpha   90.00
_cell.angle_beta   90.00
_cell.angle_gamma   90.00
#
_symmetry.space_group_name_H-M   'P 1'
#
loop_
_entity.id
_entity.type
_entity.pdbx_description
1 polymer ?
#
loop_
_entity_poly.entity_id
_entity_poly.type
_entity_poly.pdbx_seq_one_letter_code
_entity_poly.pdbx_strand_id
1 'polypeptide(L)'
;MPGAGQIVTGAALVAAGALAALWVPQGLLGALALLALLRICWLEDNIVSDLFGRDRPPPGYRNAADLRRVLVLRLLGIWPKAEAEVSAHLVATAMRTEAQVWGCLLIAMAAGLVAQHGVFGSAMNLCLAAVLFGLALRRADRLALSLGHCEAGRALPDHLLVPARRRLLAERKR
;
A
#
# COMPACT_ATOMS: atom_id res chain seq x y z
N MET A 1 -5.16 16.56 8.15
CA MET A 1 -5.29 16.70 6.69
C MET A 1 -3.97 16.30 6.06
N PRO A 2 -3.97 15.63 4.89
CA PRO A 2 -2.74 15.33 4.19
C PRO A 2 -2.11 16.64 3.71
N GLY A 3 -0.81 16.81 3.96
CA GLY A 3 0.00 17.85 3.37
C GLY A 3 0.31 17.58 1.89
N ALA A 4 0.82 18.61 1.22
CA ALA A 4 1.14 18.56 -0.20
C ALA A 4 2.10 17.40 -0.56
N GLY A 5 3.03 17.06 0.33
CA GLY A 5 3.98 15.97 0.13
C GLY A 5 3.31 14.62 -0.14
N GLN A 6 2.33 14.22 0.69
CA GLN A 6 1.69 12.91 0.53
C GLN A 6 0.80 12.83 -0.72
N ILE A 7 0.19 13.96 -1.12
CA ILE A 7 -0.58 14.06 -2.36
C ILE A 7 0.35 13.86 -3.56
N VAL A 8 1.50 14.53 -3.57
CA VAL A 8 2.52 14.36 -4.62
C VAL A 8 3.03 12.92 -4.66
N THR A 9 3.29 12.29 -3.52
CA THR A 9 3.68 10.88 -3.46
C THR A 9 2.62 9.96 -4.08
N GLY A 10 1.34 10.18 -3.73
CA GLY A 10 0.22 9.42 -4.29
C GLY A 10 0.12 9.57 -5.81
N ALA A 11 0.19 10.80 -6.31
CA ALA A 11 0.16 11.09 -7.74
C ALA A 11 1.37 10.49 -8.48
N ALA A 12 2.57 10.59 -7.91
CA ALA A 12 3.79 10.01 -8.45
C ALA A 12 3.70 8.48 -8.54
N LEU A 13 3.12 7.81 -7.54
CA LEU A 13 2.88 6.36 -7.58
C LEU A 13 1.90 5.97 -8.68
N VAL A 14 0.80 6.71 -8.85
CA VAL A 14 -0.17 6.46 -9.94
C VAL A 14 0.50 6.66 -11.31
N ALA A 15 1.24 7.75 -11.49
CA ALA A 15 1.97 8.00 -12.73
C ALA A 15 3.01 6.91 -13.00
N ALA A 16 3.80 6.53 -12.00
CA ALA A 16 4.79 5.46 -12.12
C ALA A 16 4.16 4.12 -12.50
N GLY A 17 3.04 3.73 -11.88
CA GLY A 17 2.34 2.51 -12.22
C GLY A 17 1.78 2.53 -13.65
N ALA A 18 1.13 3.62 -14.05
CA ALA A 18 0.57 3.74 -15.39
C ALA A 18 1.66 3.77 -16.48
N LEU A 19 2.76 4.48 -16.24
CA LEU A 19 3.90 4.57 -17.16
C LEU A 19 4.70 3.26 -17.20
N ALA A 20 4.78 2.51 -16.10
CA ALA A 20 5.47 1.21 -16.10
C ALA A 20 4.89 0.27 -17.16
N ALA A 21 3.58 0.36 -17.44
CA ALA A 21 2.95 -0.41 -18.50
C ALA A 21 3.48 -0.12 -19.91
N LEU A 22 4.13 1.03 -20.15
CA LEU A 22 4.71 1.40 -21.44
C LEU A 22 6.15 0.90 -21.62
N TRP A 23 6.92 0.83 -20.52
CA TRP A 23 8.37 0.60 -20.57
C TRP A 23 8.79 -0.79 -20.11
N VAL A 24 7.96 -1.43 -19.27
CA VAL A 24 8.33 -2.70 -18.63
C VAL A 24 7.80 -3.88 -19.47
N PRO A 25 8.61 -4.92 -19.71
CA PRO A 25 8.15 -6.13 -20.38
C PRO A 25 6.92 -6.73 -19.68
N GLN A 26 5.93 -7.16 -20.47
CA GLN A 26 4.66 -7.67 -19.93
C GLN A 26 4.84 -8.83 -18.94
N GLY A 27 5.80 -9.73 -19.18
CA GLY A 27 6.13 -10.81 -18.25
C GLY A 27 6.59 -10.29 -16.88
N LEU A 28 7.38 -9.22 -16.85
CA LEU A 28 7.83 -8.60 -15.60
C LEU A 28 6.68 -7.84 -14.92
N LEU A 29 5.82 -7.15 -15.68
CA LEU A 29 4.60 -6.53 -15.14
C LEU A 29 3.68 -7.56 -14.49
N GLY A 30 3.49 -8.72 -15.14
CA GLY A 30 2.71 -9.83 -14.59
C GLY A 30 3.31 -10.38 -13.29
N ALA A 31 4.64 -10.57 -13.25
CA ALA A 31 5.34 -11.00 -12.06
C ALA A 31 5.23 -9.98 -10.91
N LEU A 32 5.38 -8.68 -11.21
CA LEU A 32 5.20 -7.60 -10.24
C LEU A 32 3.76 -7.52 -9.74
N ALA A 33 2.77 -7.71 -10.61
CA ALA A 33 1.36 -7.73 -10.24
C ALA A 33 1.06 -8.92 -9.30
N LEU A 34 1.59 -10.11 -9.60
CA LEU A 34 1.44 -11.29 -8.75
C LEU A 34 2.10 -11.08 -7.38
N LEU A 35 3.33 -10.56 -7.37
CA LEU A 35 4.05 -10.22 -6.14
C LEU A 35 3.25 -9.21 -5.31
N ALA A 36 2.74 -8.17 -5.94
CA ALA A 36 1.92 -7.14 -5.27
C ALA A 36 0.65 -7.74 -4.67
N LEU A 37 -0.04 -8.64 -5.38
CA LEU A 37 -1.23 -9.33 -4.86
C LEU A 37 -0.89 -10.24 -3.67
N LEU A 38 0.13 -11.08 -3.80
CA LEU A 38 0.61 -11.93 -2.69
C LEU A 38 0.98 -11.07 -1.48
N ARG A 39 1.67 -9.95 -1.72
CA ARG A 39 2.07 -9.02 -0.67
C ARG A 39 0.87 -8.37 0.00
N ILE A 40 -0.12 -7.90 -0.76
CA ILE A 40 -1.37 -7.35 -0.20
C ILE A 40 -2.08 -8.40 0.65
N CYS A 41 -2.26 -9.62 0.13
CA CYS A 41 -2.92 -10.70 0.87
C CYS A 41 -2.21 -11.01 2.18
N TRP A 42 -0.89 -11.15 2.13
CA TRP A 42 -0.05 -11.40 3.31
C TRP A 42 -0.13 -10.26 4.34
N LEU A 43 -0.05 -9.01 3.88
CA LEU A 43 -0.18 -7.83 4.77
C LEU A 43 -1.57 -7.77 5.41
N GLU A 44 -2.63 -7.99 4.64
CA GLU A 44 -3.99 -7.96 5.17
C GLU A 44 -4.27 -9.09 6.16
N ASP A 45 -3.69 -10.27 5.97
CA ASP A 45 -3.83 -11.38 6.91
C ASP A 45 -3.11 -11.07 8.23
N ASN A 46 -1.85 -10.63 8.16
CA ASN A 46 -1.07 -10.27 9.35
C ASN A 46 -1.66 -9.10 10.15
N ILE A 47 -2.25 -8.10 9.49
CA ILE A 47 -2.95 -7.02 10.21
C ILE A 47 -4.08 -7.61 11.06
N VAL A 48 -4.84 -8.58 10.53
CA VAL A 48 -6.00 -9.17 11.20
C VAL A 48 -5.59 -10.18 12.27
N SER A 49 -4.61 -11.04 11.99
CA SER A 49 -4.20 -12.13 12.88
C SER A 49 -3.26 -11.68 13.99
N ASP A 50 -2.29 -10.81 13.69
CA ASP A 50 -1.19 -10.51 14.60
C ASP A 50 -1.33 -9.19 15.33
N LEU A 51 -2.05 -8.22 14.75
CA LEU A 51 -2.01 -6.83 15.21
C LEU A 51 -3.38 -6.30 15.66
N PHE A 52 -4.47 -6.80 15.07
CA PHE A 52 -5.80 -6.30 15.39
C PHE A 52 -6.20 -6.57 16.84
N GLY A 53 -6.45 -5.49 17.59
CA GLY A 53 -6.84 -5.50 19.00
C GLY A 53 -5.75 -6.01 19.95
N ARG A 54 -4.47 -5.87 19.59
CA ARG A 54 -3.32 -6.03 20.50
C ARG A 54 -2.65 -4.68 20.70
N ASP A 55 -2.19 -4.41 21.91
CA ASP A 55 -1.49 -3.15 22.21
C ASP A 55 -0.01 -3.19 21.79
N ARG A 56 0.61 -4.38 21.86
CA ARG A 56 2.03 -4.59 21.55
C ARG A 56 2.22 -5.57 20.39
N PRO A 57 3.12 -5.29 19.44
CA PRO A 57 3.40 -6.18 18.33
C PRO A 57 4.22 -7.39 18.79
N PRO A 58 4.09 -8.55 18.12
CA PRO A 58 4.95 -9.71 18.38
C PRO A 58 6.45 -9.38 18.18
N PRO A 59 7.36 -10.06 18.89
CA PRO A 59 8.79 -9.76 18.86
C PRO A 59 9.43 -9.86 17.47
N GLY A 60 8.90 -10.72 16.59
CA GLY A 60 9.36 -10.85 15.21
C GLY A 60 9.26 -9.55 14.39
N TYR A 61 8.29 -8.68 14.69
CA TYR A 61 8.13 -7.39 14.01
C TYR A 61 9.24 -6.39 14.38
N ARG A 62 9.79 -6.48 15.61
CA ARG A 62 10.91 -5.63 16.05
C ARG A 62 12.18 -5.99 15.29
N ASN A 63 12.49 -7.28 15.19
CA ASN A 63 13.66 -7.78 14.45
C ASN A 63 13.59 -7.40 12.96
N ALA A 64 12.41 -7.49 12.35
CA ALA A 64 12.21 -7.07 10.96
C ALA A 64 12.41 -5.55 10.77
N ALA A 65 11.96 -4.73 11.72
CA ALA A 65 12.19 -3.29 11.70
C ALA A 65 13.69 -2.96 11.83
N ASP A 66 14.40 -3.64 12.72
CA ASP A 66 15.84 -3.44 12.90
C ASP A 66 16.64 -3.85 11.65
N LEU A 67 16.30 -4.99 11.02
CA LEU A 67 16.89 -5.39 9.75
C LEU A 67 16.65 -4.36 8.64
N ARG A 68 15.43 -3.78 8.55
CA ARG A 68 15.13 -2.70 7.61
C ARG A 68 15.99 -1.47 7.87
N ARG A 69 16.22 -1.09 9.13
CA ARG A 69 17.10 0.03 9.49
C ARG A 69 18.54 -0.22 9.05
N VAL A 70 19.06 -1.41 9.27
CA VAL A 70 20.41 -1.80 8.80
C VAL A 70 20.50 -1.75 7.29
N LEU A 71 19.47 -2.22 6.58
CA LEU A 71 19.43 -2.15 5.12
C LEU A 71 19.43 -0.69 4.62
N VAL A 72 18.59 0.17 5.20
CA VAL A 72 18.51 1.60 4.87
C VAL A 72 19.84 2.29 5.12
N LEU A 73 20.48 2.01 6.25
CA LEU A 73 21.81 2.52 6.56
C LEU A 73 22.83 2.07 5.50
N ARG A 74 22.82 0.79 5.12
CA ARG A 74 23.76 0.27 4.11
C ARG A 74 23.55 0.86 2.73
N LEU A 75 22.30 1.10 2.34
CA LEU A 75 21.96 1.58 1.00
C LEU A 75 22.06 3.11 0.85
N LEU A 76 21.66 3.85 1.88
CA LEU A 76 21.54 5.31 1.83
C LEU A 76 22.55 6.04 2.73
N GLY A 77 23.27 5.33 3.60
CA GLY A 77 24.21 5.94 4.55
C GLY A 77 23.54 6.74 5.67
N ILE A 78 22.20 6.72 5.76
CA ILE A 78 21.43 7.50 6.72
C ILE A 78 21.09 6.61 7.92
N TRP A 79 21.36 7.08 9.14
CA TRP A 79 20.90 6.40 10.35
C TRP A 79 19.45 6.82 10.67
N PRO A 80 18.46 5.93 10.47
CA PRO A 80 17.08 6.26 10.82
C PRO A 80 16.94 6.43 12.34
N LYS A 81 16.20 7.44 12.78
CA LYS A 81 15.90 7.63 14.21
C LYS A 81 15.24 6.37 14.77
N ALA A 82 15.68 5.94 15.95
CA ALA A 82 15.04 4.84 16.66
C ALA A 82 13.62 5.28 17.05
N GLU A 83 12.61 4.63 16.48
CA GLU A 83 11.22 4.81 16.89
C GLU A 83 11.07 4.33 18.35
N ALA A 84 10.46 5.18 19.19
CA ALA A 84 9.98 4.82 20.51
C ALA A 84 9.04 3.61 20.43
N GLU A 85 8.81 2.90 21.55
CA GLU A 85 7.98 1.68 21.64
C GLU A 85 6.83 1.65 20.62
N VAL A 86 7.02 0.87 19.56
CA VAL A 86 6.09 0.86 18.43
C VAL A 86 4.87 0.04 18.85
N SER A 87 3.72 0.71 19.01
CA SER A 87 2.46 0.03 19.32
C SER A 87 2.01 -0.83 18.13
N ALA A 88 1.27 -1.90 18.40
CA ALA A 88 0.79 -2.80 17.34
C ALA A 88 -0.11 -2.03 16.34
N HIS A 89 -0.83 -1.01 16.81
CA HIS A 89 -1.63 -0.13 15.96
C HIS A 89 -0.81 0.71 14.98
N LEU A 90 0.39 1.18 15.38
CA LEU A 90 1.30 1.91 14.47
C LEU A 90 1.87 0.96 13.41
N VAL A 91 2.26 -0.25 13.81
CA VAL A 91 2.70 -1.29 12.87
C VAL A 91 1.59 -1.63 11.88
N ALA A 92 0.35 -1.82 12.36
CA ALA A 92 -0.80 -2.10 11.51
C ALA A 92 -1.09 -0.97 10.53
N THR A 93 -0.92 0.28 10.96
CA THR A 93 -1.06 1.47 10.11
C THR A 93 0.00 1.48 9.01
N ALA A 94 1.26 1.24 9.34
CA ALA A 94 2.34 1.16 8.36
C ALA A 94 2.11 0.03 7.34
N MET A 95 1.70 -1.16 7.80
CA MET A 95 1.36 -2.29 6.92
C MET A 95 0.16 -1.99 6.03
N ARG A 96 -0.84 -1.26 6.56
CA ARG A 96 -2.01 -0.84 5.77
C ARG A 96 -1.61 0.14 4.68
N THR A 97 -0.74 1.09 5.00
CA THR A 97 -0.15 2.02 4.03
C THR A 97 0.62 1.25 2.95
N GLU A 98 1.45 0.26 3.32
CA GLU A 98 2.17 -0.60 2.37
C GLU A 98 1.19 -1.31 1.41
N ALA A 99 0.10 -1.90 1.93
CA ALA A 99 -0.92 -2.54 1.10
C ALA A 99 -1.66 -1.55 0.17
N GLN A 100 -1.85 -0.30 0.62
CA GLN A 100 -2.46 0.75 -0.21
C GLN A 100 -1.53 1.19 -1.34
N VAL A 101 -0.23 1.30 -1.10
CA VAL A 101 0.79 1.58 -2.13
C VAL A 101 0.74 0.51 -3.23
N TRP A 102 0.83 -0.76 -2.85
CA TRP A 102 0.75 -1.87 -3.81
C TRP A 102 -0.56 -1.88 -4.59
N GLY A 103 -1.69 -1.66 -3.91
CA GLY A 103 -2.99 -1.62 -4.57
C GLY A 103 -3.15 -0.42 -5.52
N CYS A 104 -2.53 0.72 -5.21
CA CYS A 104 -2.51 1.90 -6.06
C CYS A 104 -1.71 1.62 -7.34
N LEU A 105 -0.51 1.07 -7.19
CA LEU A 105 0.36 0.68 -8.30
C LEU A 105 -0.30 -0.36 -9.20
N LEU A 106 -0.93 -1.40 -8.64
CA LEU A 106 -1.63 -2.44 -9.38
C LEU A 106 -2.73 -1.87 -10.29
N ILE A 107 -3.59 -1.00 -9.77
CA ILE A 107 -4.69 -0.41 -10.55
C ILE A 107 -4.13 0.52 -11.63
N ALA A 108 -3.10 1.30 -11.31
CA ALA A 108 -2.46 2.19 -12.28
C ALA A 108 -1.78 1.41 -13.42
N MET A 109 -1.06 0.33 -13.11
CA MET A 109 -0.49 -0.58 -14.11
C MET A 109 -1.58 -1.19 -15.00
N ALA A 110 -2.69 -1.64 -14.40
CA ALA A 110 -3.82 -2.17 -15.14
C ALA A 110 -4.43 -1.12 -16.07
N ALA A 111 -4.56 0.14 -15.65
CA ALA A 111 -5.02 1.23 -16.50
C ALA A 111 -4.13 1.42 -17.73
N GLY A 112 -2.80 1.43 -17.53
CA GLY A 112 -1.83 1.55 -18.62
C GLY A 112 -1.86 0.35 -19.58
N LEU A 113 -2.02 -0.87 -19.06
CA LEU A 113 -2.15 -2.08 -19.87
C LEU A 113 -3.45 -2.10 -20.68
N VAL A 114 -4.57 -1.71 -20.09
CA VAL A 114 -5.87 -1.65 -20.79
C VAL A 114 -5.84 -0.61 -21.91
N ALA A 115 -5.19 0.54 -21.69
CA ALA A 115 -5.03 1.56 -22.71
C ALA A 115 -4.27 1.06 -23.96
N GLN A 116 -3.24 0.23 -23.77
CA GLN A 116 -2.35 -0.23 -24.85
C GLN A 116 -2.80 -1.55 -25.48
N HIS A 117 -3.25 -2.50 -24.66
CA HIS A 117 -3.44 -3.90 -25.04
C HIS A 117 -4.86 -4.39 -24.75
N GLY A 118 -5.80 -3.48 -24.46
CA GLY A 118 -7.19 -3.85 -24.26
C GLY A 118 -7.77 -4.53 -25.50
N VAL A 119 -8.58 -5.56 -25.28
CA VAL A 119 -9.22 -6.36 -26.35
C VAL A 119 -10.42 -5.65 -26.98
N PHE A 120 -10.85 -4.49 -26.45
CA PHE A 120 -11.94 -3.71 -27.02
C PHE A 120 -11.42 -2.70 -28.05
N GLY A 121 -12.33 -1.99 -28.73
CA GLY A 121 -11.94 -0.88 -29.61
C GLY A 121 -11.20 0.22 -28.84
N SER A 122 -10.33 0.96 -29.52
CA SER A 122 -9.45 1.99 -28.92
C SER A 122 -10.17 2.99 -28.02
N ALA A 123 -11.34 3.49 -28.45
CA ALA A 123 -12.16 4.42 -27.66
C ALA A 123 -12.67 3.78 -26.35
N MET A 124 -13.10 2.51 -26.39
CA MET A 124 -13.58 1.79 -25.22
C MET A 124 -12.43 1.47 -24.26
N ASN A 125 -11.29 1.03 -24.78
CA ASN A 125 -10.07 0.80 -23.99
C ASN A 125 -9.62 2.07 -23.28
N LEU A 126 -9.63 3.21 -23.97
CA LEU A 126 -9.26 4.50 -23.39
C LEU A 126 -10.24 4.91 -22.28
N CYS A 127 -11.55 4.71 -22.49
CA CYS A 127 -12.56 4.98 -21.48
C CYS A 127 -12.36 4.11 -20.23
N LEU A 128 -12.18 2.79 -20.41
CA LEU A 128 -11.90 1.86 -19.31
C LEU A 128 -10.60 2.21 -18.58
N ALA A 129 -9.54 2.53 -19.31
CA ALA A 129 -8.28 2.97 -18.74
C ALA A 129 -8.45 4.27 -17.93
N ALA A 130 -9.22 5.24 -18.41
CA ALA A 130 -9.51 6.47 -17.69
C ALA A 130 -10.28 6.21 -16.38
N VAL A 131 -11.25 5.29 -16.41
CA VAL A 131 -11.98 4.85 -15.21
C VAL A 131 -11.02 4.21 -14.20
N LEU A 132 -10.18 3.27 -14.63
CA LEU A 132 -9.19 2.62 -13.77
C LEU A 132 -8.19 3.63 -13.19
N PHE A 133 -7.73 4.58 -14.01
CA PHE A 133 -6.84 5.65 -13.58
C PHE A 133 -7.51 6.55 -12.53
N GLY A 134 -8.78 6.92 -12.73
CA GLY A 134 -9.58 7.64 -11.73
C GLY A 134 -9.75 6.87 -10.42
N LEU A 135 -9.92 5.55 -10.49
CA LEU A 135 -9.94 4.69 -9.30
C LEU A 135 -8.58 4.64 -8.59
N ALA A 136 -7.47 4.63 -9.34
CA ALA A 136 -6.12 4.69 -8.79
C ALA A 136 -5.90 6.01 -8.04
N LEU A 137 -6.31 7.16 -8.61
CA LEU A 137 -6.25 8.46 -7.95
C LEU A 137 -7.08 8.52 -6.66
N ARG A 138 -8.33 8.04 -6.69
CA ARG A 138 -9.15 7.95 -5.47
C ARG A 138 -8.51 7.07 -4.39
N ARG A 139 -7.74 6.07 -4.79
CA ARG A 139 -6.98 5.21 -3.86
C ARG A 139 -5.72 5.93 -3.35
N ALA A 140 -5.08 6.73 -4.19
CA ALA A 140 -3.97 7.61 -3.80
C ALA A 140 -4.39 8.64 -2.75
N ASP A 141 -5.61 9.18 -2.82
CA ASP A 141 -6.15 10.08 -1.79
C ASP A 141 -6.25 9.39 -0.43
N ARG A 142 -6.73 8.14 -0.41
CA ARG A 142 -6.78 7.32 0.81
C ARG A 142 -5.38 7.00 1.33
N LEU A 143 -4.43 6.76 0.42
CA LEU A 143 -3.03 6.57 0.77
C LEU A 143 -2.43 7.82 1.40
N ALA A 144 -2.72 9.01 0.88
CA ALA A 144 -2.24 10.26 1.43
C ALA A 144 -2.72 10.47 2.87
N LEU A 145 -3.96 10.10 3.17
CA LEU A 145 -4.49 10.10 4.55
C LEU A 145 -3.72 9.14 5.46
N SER A 146 -3.44 7.91 5.01
CA SER A 146 -2.71 6.92 5.80
C SER A 146 -1.25 7.34 6.03
N LEU A 147 -0.58 7.90 5.01
CA LEU A 147 0.76 8.46 5.13
C LEU A 147 0.81 9.62 6.12
N GLY A 148 -0.18 10.51 6.11
CA GLY A 148 -0.28 11.60 7.09
C GLY A 148 -0.46 11.09 8.54
N HIS A 149 -1.09 9.94 8.76
CA HIS A 149 -1.16 9.31 10.08
C HIS A 149 0.18 8.66 10.47
N CYS A 150 0.85 7.99 9.53
CA CYS A 150 2.19 7.44 9.74
C CYS A 150 3.20 8.54 10.13
N GLU A 151 3.26 9.64 9.39
CA GLU A 151 4.18 10.76 9.67
C GLU A 151 3.88 11.44 11.00
N ALA A 152 2.60 11.53 11.37
CA ALA A 152 2.19 12.08 12.66
C ALA A 152 2.40 11.12 13.83
N GLY A 153 2.88 9.89 13.61
CA GLY A 153 3.02 8.88 14.66
C GLY A 153 1.69 8.49 15.29
N ARG A 154 0.59 8.57 14.53
CA ARG A 154 -0.76 8.28 15.02
C ARG A 154 -1.30 7.02 14.36
N ALA A 155 -1.95 6.19 15.16
CA ALA A 155 -2.66 5.03 14.63
C ALA A 155 -3.83 5.46 13.75
N LEU A 156 -4.01 4.76 12.64
CA LEU A 156 -5.22 4.87 11.84
C LEU A 156 -6.40 4.32 12.65
N PRO A 157 -7.60 4.94 12.59
CA PRO A 157 -8.79 4.37 13.18
C PRO A 157 -9.05 2.95 12.69
N ASP A 158 -9.52 2.06 13.58
CA ASP A 158 -9.83 0.65 13.24
C ASP A 158 -10.76 0.51 12.03
N HIS A 159 -11.62 1.51 11.82
CA HIS A 159 -12.53 1.49 10.70
C HIS A 159 -11.90 1.70 9.32
N LEU A 160 -10.67 2.20 9.28
CA LEU A 160 -9.87 2.38 8.06
C LEU A 160 -8.78 1.29 7.93
N LEU A 161 -8.38 0.67 9.04
CA LEU A 161 -7.41 -0.43 9.06
C LEU A 161 -7.96 -1.69 8.40
N VAL A 162 -9.17 -2.11 8.77
CA VAL A 162 -9.76 -3.39 8.34
C VAL A 162 -11.14 -3.15 7.71
N PRO A 163 -11.47 -3.78 6.56
CA PRO A 163 -12.83 -3.71 6.00
C PRO A 163 -13.89 -4.22 6.98
N ALA A 164 -15.09 -3.64 6.98
CA ALA A 164 -16.16 -3.98 7.92
C ALA A 164 -16.45 -5.49 7.99
N ARG A 165 -16.47 -6.18 6.84
CA ARG A 165 -16.68 -7.64 6.76
C ARG A 165 -15.61 -8.45 7.49
N ARG A 166 -14.35 -8.02 7.46
CA ARG A 166 -13.24 -8.71 8.15
C ARG A 166 -13.22 -8.41 9.65
N ARG A 167 -13.69 -7.22 10.08
CA ARG A 167 -13.88 -6.91 11.50
C ARG A 167 -14.88 -7.82 12.18
N LEU A 168 -16.05 -8.02 11.55
CA LEU A 168 -17.07 -8.95 12.05
C LEU A 168 -16.54 -10.39 12.19
N LEU A 169 -15.62 -10.82 11.31
CA LEU A 169 -15.01 -12.14 11.40
C LEU A 169 -13.92 -12.22 12.48
N ALA A 170 -13.17 -11.14 12.69
CA ALA A 170 -12.15 -11.06 13.74
C ALA A 170 -12.79 -11.00 15.13
N GLU A 171 -13.90 -10.26 15.29
CA GLU A 171 -14.68 -10.18 16.52
C GLU A 171 -15.32 -11.53 16.89
N ARG A 172 -15.78 -12.32 15.91
CA ARG A 172 -16.34 -13.67 16.15
C ARG A 172 -15.31 -14.73 16.56
N LYS A 173 -14.02 -14.49 16.32
CA LYS A 173 -12.94 -15.42 16.69
C LYS A 173 -12.37 -15.15 18.09
N ARG A 174 -12.75 -14.04 18.72
CA ARG A 174 -12.46 -13.73 20.11
C ARG A 174 -13.57 -14.24 21.01
#